data_AF-A0A0L0KL94-F1
#
_entry.id   AF-A0A0L0KL94-F1
#
_cell.length_a   1.000
_cell.length_b   1.000
_cell.length_c   1.000
_cell.angle_alpha   90.00
_cell.angle_beta   90.00
_cell.angle_gamma   90.00
#
_symmetry.space_group_name_H-M   'P 1'
#
loop_
_entity.id
_entity.type
_entity.pdbx_description
1 polymer ?
#
loop_
_entity_poly.entity_id
_entity_poly.type
_entity_poly.pdbx_seq_one_letter_code
_entity_poly.pdbx_strand_id
1 'polypeptide(L)'
;MSQPHPTLAKALATALYDTTDATLDTAASLLAADPTTDPGLKAKGEELLATAWTRGWQPADLVRLTRRDLDDVHVRHLAVLIRAQAGNDRARGPRWKAQLEALPVEPALPTDRFTQATAVLELYRRLLRLPTLEPLTEPRRPTRAGADRTLTRIRALLAKAEATTYPQEAEALTAKAQELMARHSVDEALVDAAAPAPDAPAACRIGVEPPYEQAKAILLDAVAEANHCRSVWNEGFCFSTVVGFEADLEAVELLYTSLLIQAQTAMSRAETAQRASGRKRTKTFRQSFLAAYAHRMGTRLAEATRTQIPENLLPVLATRDVAVVNATDDLFPHTVSTRLRGITDEAGWVEGSEAADRARVGDRRGLPGA
;
A
#
# COMPACT_ATOMS: atom_id res chain seq x y z
N MET A 1 -19.53 23.97 -28.52
CA MET A 1 -20.00 22.65 -28.07
C MET A 1 -19.96 21.72 -29.27
N SER A 2 -18.90 20.91 -29.42
CA SER A 2 -18.87 19.88 -30.47
C SER A 2 -19.99 18.89 -30.23
N GLN A 3 -20.74 18.55 -31.27
CA GLN A 3 -21.76 17.49 -31.22
C GLN A 3 -21.11 16.17 -30.76
N PRO A 4 -21.77 15.39 -29.88
CA PRO A 4 -21.23 14.12 -29.44
C PRO A 4 -21.09 13.16 -30.63
N HIS A 5 -19.91 12.56 -30.77
CA HIS A 5 -19.63 11.63 -31.86
C HIS A 5 -20.59 10.43 -31.80
N PRO A 6 -21.43 10.18 -32.82
CA PRO A 6 -22.55 9.24 -32.72
C PRO A 6 -22.08 7.79 -32.53
N THR A 7 -21.03 7.36 -33.24
CA THR A 7 -20.42 6.03 -33.08
C THR A 7 -19.90 5.80 -31.65
N LEU A 8 -19.16 6.77 -31.10
CA LEU A 8 -18.65 6.72 -29.73
C LEU A 8 -19.78 6.65 -28.70
N ALA A 9 -20.80 7.51 -28.83
CA ALA A 9 -21.95 7.52 -27.91
C ALA A 9 -22.66 6.17 -27.91
N LYS A 10 -22.89 5.58 -29.09
CA LYS A 10 -23.47 4.24 -29.23
C LYS A 10 -22.59 3.16 -28.58
N ALA A 11 -21.28 3.17 -28.86
CA ALA A 11 -20.35 2.19 -28.30
C ALA A 11 -20.31 2.25 -26.77
N LEU A 12 -20.20 3.46 -26.18
CA LEU A 12 -20.18 3.65 -24.74
C LEU A 12 -21.52 3.25 -24.08
N ALA A 13 -22.65 3.60 -24.69
CA ALA A 13 -23.97 3.20 -24.17
C ALA A 13 -24.15 1.66 -24.20
N THR A 14 -23.62 1.01 -25.23
CA THR A 14 -23.67 -0.46 -25.38
C THR A 14 -22.78 -1.15 -24.36
N ALA A 15 -21.53 -0.68 -24.21
CA ALA A 15 -20.57 -1.31 -23.33
C ALA A 15 -20.82 -0.99 -21.85
N LEU A 16 -20.99 0.27 -21.44
CA LEU A 16 -20.76 0.63 -20.03
C LEU A 16 -21.87 0.22 -19.06
N TYR A 17 -23.10 0.04 -19.54
CA TYR A 17 -24.28 -0.24 -18.70
C TYR A 17 -24.71 -1.71 -18.68
N ASP A 18 -24.30 -2.50 -19.67
CA ASP A 18 -24.50 -3.95 -19.71
C ASP A 18 -23.23 -4.68 -19.19
N THR A 19 -23.37 -5.89 -18.66
CA THR A 19 -22.28 -6.73 -18.14
C THR A 19 -21.90 -7.87 -19.09
N THR A 20 -22.64 -8.09 -20.17
CA THR A 20 -22.37 -9.19 -21.10
C THR A 20 -21.11 -8.97 -21.93
N ASP A 21 -20.45 -10.07 -22.32
CA ASP A 21 -19.28 -10.03 -23.22
C ASP A 21 -19.70 -9.62 -24.64
N ALA A 22 -20.89 -10.04 -25.09
CA ALA A 22 -21.42 -9.68 -26.40
C ALA A 22 -21.58 -8.16 -26.60
N THR A 23 -21.89 -7.41 -25.54
CA THR A 23 -21.97 -5.94 -25.61
C THR A 23 -20.60 -5.27 -25.64
N LEU A 24 -19.56 -5.88 -25.04
CA LEU A 24 -18.18 -5.42 -25.21
C LEU A 24 -17.71 -5.62 -26.64
N ASP A 25 -17.86 -6.82 -27.20
CA ASP A 25 -17.41 -7.13 -28.55
C ASP A 25 -18.10 -6.24 -29.58
N THR A 26 -19.39 -5.99 -29.40
CA THR A 26 -20.15 -5.07 -30.28
C THR A 26 -19.59 -3.65 -30.21
N ALA A 27 -19.35 -3.13 -29.00
CA ALA A 27 -18.81 -1.79 -28.81
C ALA A 27 -17.36 -1.66 -29.29
N ALA A 28 -16.52 -2.66 -29.01
CA ALA A 28 -15.14 -2.73 -29.48
C ALA A 28 -15.07 -2.78 -31.01
N SER A 29 -15.96 -3.52 -31.67
CA SER A 29 -16.08 -3.54 -33.13
C SER A 29 -16.42 -2.15 -33.70
N LEU A 30 -17.35 -1.43 -33.07
CA LEU A 30 -17.73 -0.07 -33.48
C LEU A 30 -16.55 0.91 -33.36
N LEU A 31 -15.77 0.84 -32.27
CA LEU A 31 -14.59 1.69 -32.05
C LEU A 31 -13.42 1.31 -32.96
N ALA A 32 -13.22 0.00 -33.18
CA ALA A 32 -12.17 -0.50 -34.05
C ALA A 32 -12.37 -0.04 -35.50
N ALA A 33 -13.62 -0.03 -35.97
CA ALA A 33 -14.00 0.39 -37.31
C ALA A 33 -13.94 1.91 -37.55
N ASP A 34 -13.92 2.73 -36.48
CA ASP A 34 -13.99 4.18 -36.56
C ASP A 34 -12.90 4.89 -35.73
N PRO A 35 -11.68 5.07 -36.29
CA PRO A 35 -10.57 5.76 -35.63
C PRO A 35 -10.84 7.21 -35.22
N THR A 36 -11.85 7.84 -35.79
CA THR A 36 -12.20 9.23 -35.43
C THR A 36 -12.82 9.32 -34.03
N THR A 37 -13.18 8.18 -33.43
CA THR A 37 -13.65 8.08 -32.04
C THR A 37 -12.54 8.16 -30.99
N ASP A 38 -11.28 7.91 -31.35
CA ASP A 38 -10.16 7.76 -30.40
C ASP A 38 -9.97 8.99 -29.46
N PRO A 39 -10.04 10.26 -29.93
CA PRO A 39 -9.93 11.42 -29.06
C PRO A 39 -11.08 11.52 -28.05
N GLY A 40 -12.30 11.21 -28.48
CA GLY A 40 -13.48 11.23 -27.62
C GLY A 40 -13.48 10.09 -26.60
N LEU A 41 -12.98 8.92 -26.98
CA LEU A 41 -12.78 7.79 -26.07
C LEU A 41 -11.79 8.18 -24.96
N LYS A 42 -10.65 8.78 -25.33
CA LYS A 42 -9.66 9.27 -24.36
C LYS A 42 -10.25 10.31 -23.40
N ALA A 43 -10.97 11.30 -23.93
CA ALA A 43 -11.64 12.32 -23.12
C ALA A 43 -12.64 11.71 -22.13
N LYS A 44 -13.35 10.63 -22.53
CA LYS A 44 -14.25 9.92 -21.62
C LYS A 44 -13.48 9.25 -20.47
N GLY A 45 -12.33 8.66 -20.74
CA GLY A 45 -11.49 8.09 -19.68
C GLY A 45 -10.98 9.14 -18.69
N GLU A 46 -10.57 10.31 -19.18
CA GLU A 46 -10.14 11.46 -18.36
C GLU A 46 -11.28 11.92 -17.43
N GLU A 47 -12.52 12.00 -17.94
CA GLU A 47 -13.73 12.30 -17.15
C GLU A 47 -13.99 11.25 -16.05
N LEU A 48 -13.83 9.96 -16.37
CA LEU A 48 -14.00 8.86 -15.40
C LEU A 48 -12.94 8.92 -14.29
N LEU A 49 -11.68 9.24 -14.63
CA LEU A 49 -10.62 9.43 -13.64
C LEU A 49 -10.88 10.65 -12.76
N ALA A 50 -11.25 11.79 -13.35
CA ALA A 50 -11.61 12.98 -12.59
C ALA A 50 -12.73 12.66 -11.57
N THR A 51 -13.73 11.88 -11.99
CA THR A 51 -14.80 11.39 -11.11
C THR A 51 -14.25 10.48 -10.01
N ALA A 52 -13.38 9.52 -10.33
CA ALA A 52 -12.76 8.64 -9.34
C ALA A 52 -11.96 9.43 -8.28
N TRP A 53 -11.24 10.48 -8.68
CA TRP A 53 -10.50 11.36 -7.77
C TRP A 53 -11.42 12.13 -6.82
N THR A 54 -12.59 12.58 -7.30
CA THR A 54 -13.60 13.22 -6.42
C THR A 54 -14.25 12.23 -5.45
N ARG A 55 -14.29 10.95 -5.82
CA ARG A 55 -14.76 9.84 -4.98
C ARG A 55 -13.67 9.30 -4.04
N GLY A 56 -12.58 10.03 -3.85
CA GLY A 56 -11.53 9.70 -2.89
C GLY A 56 -10.52 8.65 -3.35
N TRP A 57 -10.55 8.17 -4.59
CA TRP A 57 -9.54 7.24 -5.12
C TRP A 57 -8.21 7.94 -5.37
N GLN A 58 -7.11 7.18 -5.30
CA GLN A 58 -5.77 7.65 -5.63
C GLN A 58 -5.13 6.79 -6.74
N PRO A 59 -4.12 7.29 -7.48
CA PRO A 59 -3.47 6.54 -8.56
C PRO A 59 -3.02 5.14 -8.17
N ALA A 60 -2.38 4.99 -7.00
CA ALA A 60 -1.93 3.69 -6.52
C ALA A 60 -3.10 2.72 -6.24
N ASP A 61 -4.23 3.22 -5.75
CA ASP A 61 -5.42 2.39 -5.51
C ASP A 61 -5.97 1.81 -6.80
N LEU A 62 -6.10 2.66 -7.83
CA LEU A 62 -6.61 2.22 -9.13
C LEU A 62 -5.67 1.20 -9.78
N VAL A 63 -4.35 1.43 -9.73
CA VAL A 63 -3.36 0.48 -10.26
C VAL A 63 -3.45 -0.87 -9.56
N ARG A 64 -3.54 -0.89 -8.22
CA ARG A 64 -3.71 -2.13 -7.44
C ARG A 64 -4.99 -2.87 -7.80
N LEU A 65 -6.11 -2.16 -7.87
CA LEU A 65 -7.39 -2.75 -8.21
C LEU A 65 -7.40 -3.33 -9.63
N THR A 66 -6.83 -2.61 -10.60
CA THR A 66 -6.69 -3.09 -11.98
C THR A 66 -5.79 -4.33 -12.06
N ARG A 67 -4.68 -4.38 -11.31
CA ARG A 67 -3.83 -5.60 -11.26
C ARG A 67 -4.53 -6.81 -10.67
N ARG A 68 -5.44 -6.62 -9.70
CA ARG A 68 -6.19 -7.73 -9.12
C ARG A 68 -7.24 -8.27 -10.09
N ASP A 69 -7.98 -7.36 -10.71
CA ASP A 69 -9.24 -7.70 -11.37
C ASP A 69 -9.14 -7.83 -12.90
N LEU A 70 -8.06 -7.35 -13.50
CA LEU A 70 -7.81 -7.30 -14.93
C LEU A 70 -6.34 -7.70 -15.22
N ASP A 71 -5.86 -7.45 -16.44
CA ASP A 71 -4.53 -7.84 -16.90
C ASP A 71 -3.55 -6.67 -16.98
N ASP A 72 -2.27 -6.98 -17.19
CA ASP A 72 -1.18 -6.00 -17.31
C ASP A 72 -1.39 -4.97 -18.44
N VAL A 73 -2.16 -5.31 -19.47
CA VAL A 73 -2.50 -4.38 -20.56
C VAL A 73 -3.38 -3.23 -20.04
N HIS A 74 -4.35 -3.52 -19.17
CA HIS A 74 -5.22 -2.52 -18.56
C HIS A 74 -4.45 -1.60 -17.62
N VAL A 75 -3.49 -2.15 -16.87
CA VAL A 75 -2.61 -1.36 -15.99
C VAL A 75 -1.82 -0.33 -16.79
N ARG A 76 -1.29 -0.70 -17.95
CA ARG A 76 -0.58 0.21 -18.84
C ARG A 76 -1.51 1.27 -19.44
N HIS A 77 -2.71 0.89 -19.89
CA HIS A 77 -3.71 1.85 -20.35
C HIS A 77 -4.12 2.84 -19.27
N LEU A 78 -4.36 2.35 -18.04
CA LEU A 78 -4.67 3.18 -16.88
C LEU A 78 -3.51 4.15 -16.58
N ALA A 79 -2.26 3.70 -16.61
CA ALA A 79 -1.11 4.55 -16.35
C ALA A 79 -0.97 5.69 -17.38
N VAL A 80 -1.20 5.40 -18.67
CA VAL A 80 -1.25 6.44 -19.73
C VAL A 80 -2.39 7.43 -19.48
N LEU A 81 -3.57 6.93 -19.10
CA LEU A 81 -4.74 7.75 -18.83
C LEU A 81 -4.53 8.66 -17.61
N ILE A 82 -3.96 8.13 -16.52
CA ILE A 82 -3.64 8.90 -15.32
C ILE A 82 -2.65 10.02 -15.65
N ARG A 83 -1.60 9.73 -16.44
CA ARG A 83 -0.63 10.76 -16.86
C ARG A 83 -1.27 11.85 -17.73
N ALA A 84 -2.17 11.46 -18.64
CA ALA A 84 -2.90 12.42 -19.46
C ALA A 84 -3.80 13.33 -18.61
N GLN A 85 -4.48 12.75 -17.62
CA GLN A 85 -5.35 13.49 -16.69
C GLN A 85 -4.56 14.37 -15.70
N ALA A 86 -3.35 13.97 -15.30
CA ALA A 86 -2.56 14.67 -14.28
C ALA A 86 -2.28 16.14 -14.61
N GLY A 87 -2.21 16.52 -15.90
CA GLY A 87 -2.05 17.92 -16.33
C GLY A 87 -3.29 18.79 -16.06
N ASN A 88 -4.47 18.17 -15.91
CA ASN A 88 -5.74 18.85 -15.62
C ASN A 88 -6.05 18.88 -14.13
N ASP A 89 -5.32 18.10 -13.32
CA ASP A 89 -5.58 17.96 -11.89
C ASP A 89 -4.93 19.08 -11.07
N ARG A 90 -5.56 19.45 -9.95
CA ARG A 90 -4.94 20.33 -8.95
C ARG A 90 -3.81 19.59 -8.23
N ALA A 91 -2.83 20.33 -7.71
CA ALA A 91 -1.77 19.75 -6.88
C ALA A 91 -2.36 19.09 -5.61
N ARG A 92 -2.00 17.82 -5.37
CA ARG A 92 -2.58 16.94 -4.33
C ARG A 92 -1.57 16.47 -3.25
N GLY A 93 -0.36 17.02 -3.24
CA GLY A 93 0.65 16.77 -2.21
C GLY A 93 1.77 15.79 -2.63
N PRO A 94 2.78 15.59 -1.76
CA PRO A 94 3.94 14.74 -2.04
C PRO A 94 3.61 13.26 -2.26
N ARG A 95 2.69 12.62 -1.50
CA ARG A 95 2.42 11.19 -1.72
C ARG A 95 1.71 10.98 -3.05
N TRP A 96 0.76 11.85 -3.40
CA TRP A 96 0.17 11.84 -4.74
C TRP A 96 1.23 11.93 -5.84
N LYS A 97 2.20 12.85 -5.71
CA LYS A 97 3.30 12.99 -6.67
C LYS A 97 4.14 11.71 -6.77
N ALA A 98 4.49 11.09 -5.64
CA ALA A 98 5.24 9.83 -5.62
C ALA A 98 4.46 8.70 -6.31
N GLN A 99 3.14 8.64 -6.17
CA GLN A 99 2.31 7.65 -6.87
C GLN A 99 2.33 7.85 -8.40
N LEU A 100 2.33 9.10 -8.88
CA LEU A 100 2.46 9.39 -10.31
C LEU A 100 3.84 8.99 -10.86
N GLU A 101 4.90 9.22 -10.08
CA GLU A 101 6.27 8.82 -10.42
C GLU A 101 6.44 7.29 -10.47
N ALA A 102 5.69 6.56 -9.63
CA ALA A 102 5.70 5.09 -9.57
C ALA A 102 4.89 4.40 -10.68
N LEU A 103 4.19 5.14 -11.55
CA LEU A 103 3.41 4.55 -12.63
C LEU A 103 4.32 3.82 -13.64
N PRO A 104 3.88 2.67 -14.21
CA PRO A 104 4.67 1.93 -15.19
C PRO A 104 4.91 2.77 -16.45
N VAL A 105 6.18 2.89 -16.87
CA VAL A 105 6.61 3.79 -17.96
C VAL A 105 6.47 3.13 -19.34
N GLU A 106 6.53 1.80 -19.39
CA GLU A 106 6.52 1.06 -20.65
C GLU A 106 5.15 1.12 -21.36
N PRO A 107 5.12 1.44 -22.66
CA PRO A 107 3.88 1.39 -23.43
C PRO A 107 3.34 -0.04 -23.54
N ALA A 108 2.04 -0.18 -23.75
CA ALA A 108 1.46 -1.45 -24.14
C ALA A 108 2.08 -1.95 -25.45
N LEU A 109 2.26 -3.27 -25.57
CA LEU A 109 2.66 -3.89 -26.82
C LEU A 109 1.67 -3.50 -27.93
N PRO A 110 2.13 -3.32 -29.18
CA PRO A 110 1.22 -3.07 -30.30
C PRO A 110 0.20 -4.21 -30.40
N THR A 111 -1.08 -3.87 -30.28
CA THR A 111 -2.22 -4.78 -30.45
C THR A 111 -3.12 -4.26 -31.55
N ASP A 112 -4.00 -5.10 -32.08
CA ASP A 112 -5.00 -4.64 -33.05
C ASP A 112 -6.04 -3.72 -32.37
N ARG A 113 -6.72 -2.90 -33.18
CA ARG A 113 -7.66 -1.89 -32.68
C ARG A 113 -8.83 -2.47 -31.89
N PHE A 114 -9.28 -3.69 -32.23
CA PHE A 114 -10.37 -4.34 -31.52
C PHE A 114 -9.92 -4.74 -30.11
N THR A 115 -8.78 -5.44 -30.00
CA THR A 115 -8.19 -5.81 -28.70
C THR A 115 -7.94 -4.59 -27.83
N GLN A 116 -7.41 -3.51 -28.41
CA GLN A 116 -7.19 -2.24 -27.70
C GLN A 116 -8.52 -1.63 -27.21
N ALA A 117 -9.55 -1.59 -28.06
CA ALA A 117 -10.86 -1.06 -27.69
C ALA A 117 -11.52 -1.88 -26.58
N THR A 118 -11.42 -3.22 -26.63
CA THR A 118 -11.91 -4.12 -25.58
C THR A 118 -11.25 -3.82 -24.24
N ALA A 119 -9.90 -3.75 -24.20
CA ALA A 119 -9.17 -3.47 -22.96
C ALA A 119 -9.55 -2.09 -22.36
N VAL A 120 -9.73 -1.07 -23.19
CA VAL A 120 -10.16 0.28 -22.74
C VAL A 120 -11.58 0.24 -22.18
N LEU A 121 -12.51 -0.44 -22.85
CA LEU A 121 -13.91 -0.54 -22.40
C LEU A 121 -14.05 -1.33 -21.10
N GLU A 122 -13.30 -2.41 -20.93
CA GLU A 122 -13.24 -3.16 -19.67
C GLU A 122 -12.73 -2.29 -18.53
N LEU A 123 -11.64 -1.53 -18.76
CA LEU A 123 -11.14 -0.57 -17.78
C LEU A 123 -12.21 0.48 -17.42
N TYR A 124 -12.91 1.04 -18.41
CA TYR A 124 -13.94 2.06 -18.17
C TYR A 124 -15.14 1.49 -17.41
N ARG A 125 -15.55 0.24 -17.68
CA ARG A 125 -16.56 -0.48 -16.88
C ARG A 125 -16.14 -0.57 -15.41
N ARG A 126 -14.86 -0.86 -15.13
CA ARG A 126 -14.36 -0.90 -13.74
C ARG A 126 -14.39 0.49 -13.09
N LEU A 127 -13.86 1.51 -13.76
CA LEU A 127 -13.80 2.89 -13.23
C LEU A 127 -15.21 3.44 -12.92
N LEU A 128 -16.19 3.17 -13.77
CA LEU A 128 -17.57 3.64 -13.58
C LEU A 128 -18.22 3.08 -12.31
N ARG A 129 -17.86 1.85 -11.92
CA ARG A 129 -18.46 1.10 -10.82
C ARG A 129 -17.75 1.28 -9.49
N LEU A 130 -16.72 2.12 -9.44
CA LEU A 130 -15.99 2.39 -8.21
C LEU A 130 -16.92 3.06 -7.18
N PRO A 131 -17.00 2.52 -5.94
CA PRO A 131 -17.73 3.17 -4.87
C PRO A 131 -17.03 4.46 -4.43
N THR A 132 -17.73 5.27 -3.65
CA THR A 132 -17.12 6.42 -2.98
C THR A 132 -16.31 5.94 -1.79
N LEU A 133 -15.08 6.44 -1.68
CA LEU A 133 -14.22 6.27 -0.52
C LEU A 133 -14.11 7.61 0.20
N GLU A 134 -13.83 7.57 1.51
CA GLU A 134 -13.49 8.78 2.25
C GLU A 134 -12.22 9.41 1.66
N PRO A 135 -12.25 10.67 1.20
CA PRO A 135 -11.10 11.32 0.60
C PRO A 135 -9.99 11.56 1.63
N LEU A 136 -8.81 10.96 1.39
CA LEU A 136 -7.64 11.25 2.20
C LEU A 136 -7.02 12.56 1.73
N THR A 137 -7.16 13.61 2.54
CA THR A 137 -6.54 14.91 2.25
C THR A 137 -5.16 14.95 2.89
N GLU A 138 -4.11 15.11 2.09
CA GLU A 138 -2.78 15.36 2.62
C GLU A 138 -2.72 16.76 3.27
N PRO A 139 -2.29 16.88 4.53
CA PRO A 139 -2.12 18.18 5.15
C PRO A 139 -1.06 18.99 4.37
N ARG A 140 -1.40 20.22 4.03
CA ARG A 140 -0.63 21.07 3.10
C ARG A 140 0.60 21.75 3.75
N ARG A 141 1.24 21.11 4.73
CA ARG A 141 2.44 21.65 5.40
C ARG A 141 3.71 21.14 4.71
N PRO A 142 4.72 22.01 4.50
CA PRO A 142 6.01 21.57 3.98
C PRO A 142 6.70 20.67 5.01
N THR A 143 7.24 19.54 4.54
CA THR A 143 8.12 18.68 5.33
C THR A 143 9.32 19.49 5.85
N ARG A 144 9.65 19.28 7.13
CA ARG A 144 10.77 19.97 7.78
C ARG A 144 12.08 19.33 7.31
N ALA A 145 13.07 20.14 6.93
CA ALA A 145 14.36 19.63 6.41
C ALA A 145 15.14 18.70 7.38
N GLY A 146 14.86 18.74 8.68
CA GLY A 146 15.39 17.81 9.68
C GLY A 146 14.81 16.41 9.55
N ALA A 147 13.50 16.30 9.40
CA ALA A 147 12.77 15.05 9.22
C ALA A 147 13.23 14.32 7.95
N ASP A 148 13.38 15.06 6.84
CA ASP A 148 13.83 14.50 5.56
C ASP A 148 15.18 13.77 5.65
N ARG A 149 16.15 14.33 6.41
CA ARG A 149 17.47 13.72 6.59
C ARG A 149 17.40 12.43 7.41
N THR A 150 16.59 12.44 8.46
CA THR A 150 16.35 11.30 9.34
C THR A 150 15.70 10.15 8.57
N LEU A 151 14.66 10.44 7.79
CA LEU A 151 13.99 9.48 6.91
C LEU A 151 14.90 8.94 5.80
N THR A 152 15.73 9.81 5.21
CA THR A 152 16.74 9.38 4.22
C THR A 152 17.73 8.38 4.84
N ARG A 153 18.16 8.61 6.08
CA ARG A 153 19.02 7.68 6.80
C ARG A 153 18.31 6.37 7.13
N ILE A 154 17.05 6.42 7.53
CA ILE A 154 16.20 5.23 7.74
C ILE A 154 16.12 4.40 6.44
N ARG A 155 15.75 5.03 5.32
CA ARG A 155 15.67 4.38 4.01
C ARG A 155 17.00 3.73 3.62
N ALA A 156 18.12 4.41 3.85
CA ALA A 156 19.45 3.85 3.57
C ALA A 156 19.79 2.63 4.45
N LEU A 157 19.40 2.64 5.74
CA LEU A 157 19.59 1.49 6.63
C LEU A 157 18.78 0.28 6.18
N LEU A 158 17.50 0.48 5.82
CA LEU A 158 16.61 -0.58 5.34
C LEU A 158 17.08 -1.14 4.00
N ALA A 159 17.44 -0.28 3.04
CA ALA A 159 17.99 -0.72 1.76
C ALA A 159 19.28 -1.54 1.94
N LYS A 160 20.13 -1.15 2.90
CA LYS A 160 21.33 -1.92 3.23
C LYS A 160 20.99 -3.26 3.89
N ALA A 161 19.97 -3.30 4.74
CA ALA A 161 19.48 -4.53 5.35
C ALA A 161 18.93 -5.52 4.31
N GLU A 162 18.28 -5.01 3.27
CA GLU A 162 17.74 -5.82 2.16
C GLU A 162 18.85 -6.33 1.23
N ALA A 163 19.90 -5.55 1.02
CA ALA A 163 20.99 -5.88 0.10
C ALA A 163 22.00 -6.90 0.67
N THR A 164 22.14 -6.99 2.00
CA THR A 164 23.14 -7.88 2.62
C THR A 164 22.72 -9.34 2.60
N THR A 165 23.68 -10.23 2.39
CA THR A 165 23.49 -11.68 2.49
C THR A 165 23.72 -12.20 3.90
N TYR A 166 24.25 -11.37 4.81
CA TYR A 166 24.55 -11.72 6.19
C TYR A 166 23.32 -11.44 7.08
N PRO A 167 22.66 -12.48 7.62
CA PRO A 167 21.46 -12.29 8.44
C PRO A 167 21.69 -11.35 9.61
N GLN A 168 22.80 -11.51 10.35
CA GLN A 168 23.09 -10.68 11.52
C GLN A 168 23.32 -9.20 11.18
N GLU A 169 23.81 -8.90 9.97
CA GLU A 169 23.94 -7.52 9.51
C GLU A 169 22.58 -6.92 9.15
N ALA A 170 21.75 -7.67 8.42
CA ALA A 170 20.38 -7.25 8.08
C ALA A 170 19.56 -6.95 9.34
N GLU A 171 19.70 -7.80 10.36
CA GLU A 171 19.13 -7.63 11.68
C GLU A 171 19.58 -6.31 12.33
N ALA A 172 20.90 -6.10 12.45
CA ALA A 172 21.44 -4.92 13.11
C ALA A 172 21.02 -3.61 12.42
N LEU A 173 20.94 -3.63 11.09
CA LEU A 173 20.52 -2.47 10.29
C LEU A 173 19.02 -2.18 10.44
N THR A 174 18.17 -3.22 10.41
CA THR A 174 16.72 -3.08 10.63
C THR A 174 16.42 -2.60 12.06
N ALA A 175 17.10 -3.18 13.06
CA ALA A 175 17.02 -2.73 14.44
C ALA A 175 17.42 -1.25 14.59
N LYS A 176 18.49 -0.83 13.92
CA LYS A 176 18.93 0.56 13.96
C LYS A 176 17.94 1.51 13.28
N ALA A 177 17.33 1.07 12.18
CA ALA A 177 16.28 1.83 11.51
C ALA A 177 15.07 2.02 12.44
N GLN A 178 14.64 0.97 13.15
CA GLN A 178 13.55 1.03 14.13
C GLN A 178 13.85 1.97 15.30
N GLU A 179 15.03 1.86 15.91
CA GLU A 179 15.47 2.77 16.98
C GLU A 179 15.45 4.24 16.52
N LEU A 180 15.84 4.48 15.27
CA LEU A 180 15.88 5.81 14.69
C LEU A 180 14.46 6.33 14.36
N MET A 181 13.57 5.46 13.87
CA MET A 181 12.14 5.77 13.66
C MET A 181 11.46 6.14 14.98
N ALA A 182 11.64 5.33 16.04
CA ALA A 182 11.05 5.59 17.35
C ALA A 182 11.51 6.94 17.94
N ARG A 183 12.81 7.25 17.84
CA ARG A 183 13.32 8.57 18.25
C ARG A 183 12.73 9.70 17.42
N HIS A 184 12.66 9.53 16.11
CA HIS A 184 12.10 10.54 15.23
C HIS A 184 10.64 10.83 15.54
N SER A 185 9.83 9.78 15.77
CA SER A 185 8.43 9.89 16.19
C SER A 185 8.28 10.72 17.47
N VAL A 186 9.09 10.40 18.49
CA VAL A 186 9.11 11.11 19.77
C VAL A 186 9.54 12.57 19.61
N ASP A 187 10.60 12.83 18.82
CA ASP A 187 11.09 14.18 18.57
C ASP A 187 9.99 15.04 17.89
N GLU A 188 9.31 14.50 16.86
CA GLU A 188 8.20 15.20 16.21
C GLU A 188 7.01 15.39 17.16
N ALA A 189 6.70 14.40 18.00
CA ALA A 189 5.64 14.51 19.01
C ALA A 189 5.90 15.66 20.01
N LEU A 190 7.14 15.84 20.44
CA LEU A 190 7.53 16.95 21.31
C LEU A 190 7.46 18.30 20.61
N VAL A 191 7.89 18.36 19.34
CA VAL A 191 7.80 19.57 18.52
C VAL A 191 6.34 19.98 18.32
N ASP A 192 5.46 19.04 18.00
CA ASP A 192 4.05 19.30 17.74
C ASP A 192 3.31 19.71 19.03
N ALA A 193 3.65 19.10 20.17
CA ALA A 193 3.09 19.48 21.48
C ALA A 193 3.46 20.91 21.91
N ALA A 194 4.62 21.41 21.45
CA ALA A 194 5.05 22.78 21.69
C ALA A 194 4.51 23.79 20.66
N ALA A 195 3.86 23.32 19.59
CA ALA A 195 3.37 24.18 18.52
C ALA A 195 2.09 24.94 18.92
N PRO A 196 1.92 26.21 18.50
CA PRO A 196 0.70 26.99 18.77
C PRO A 196 -0.57 26.38 18.18
N ALA A 197 -0.42 25.58 17.11
CA ALA A 197 -1.47 24.78 16.51
C ALA A 197 -0.88 23.38 16.26
N PRO A 198 -1.14 22.41 17.18
CA PRO A 198 -0.63 21.07 17.06
C PRO A 198 -1.18 20.40 15.81
N ASP A 199 -0.39 19.51 15.21
CA ASP A 199 -0.82 18.74 14.06
C ASP A 199 -1.92 17.74 14.45
N ALA A 200 -2.73 17.36 13.46
CA ALA A 200 -3.75 16.33 13.60
C ALA A 200 -3.31 15.06 12.86
N PRO A 201 -3.78 13.87 13.29
CA PRO A 201 -3.56 12.65 12.53
C PRO A 201 -4.05 12.79 11.09
N ALA A 202 -3.23 12.30 10.16
CA ALA A 202 -3.57 12.10 8.76
C ALA A 202 -3.84 10.63 8.49
N ALA A 203 -4.07 10.28 7.22
CA ALA A 203 -4.18 8.89 6.81
C ALA A 203 -3.56 8.66 5.43
N CYS A 204 -3.04 7.46 5.21
CA CYS A 204 -2.54 7.00 3.92
C CYS A 204 -3.04 5.58 3.61
N ARG A 205 -3.06 5.20 2.33
CA ARG A 205 -3.43 3.84 1.89
C ARG A 205 -2.20 3.05 1.48
N ILE A 206 -1.97 1.96 2.20
CA ILE A 206 -0.86 1.05 1.94
C ILE A 206 -1.39 -0.23 1.31
N GLY A 207 -0.75 -0.68 0.23
CA GLY A 207 -1.18 -1.85 -0.53
C GLY A 207 -1.11 -3.16 0.26
N VAL A 208 -2.19 -3.93 0.19
CA VAL A 208 -2.30 -5.30 0.70
C VAL A 208 -2.82 -6.17 -0.44
N GLU A 209 -1.88 -6.58 -1.29
CA GLU A 209 -2.19 -7.27 -2.56
C GLU A 209 -2.21 -8.80 -2.40
N PRO A 210 -2.99 -9.53 -3.21
CA PRO A 210 -2.92 -10.99 -3.30
C PRO A 210 -1.52 -11.49 -3.68
N PRO A 211 -1.16 -12.74 -3.36
CA PRO A 211 -1.87 -13.65 -2.45
C PRO A 211 -1.50 -13.40 -0.98
N TYR A 212 -2.29 -13.98 -0.06
CA TYR A 212 -2.07 -13.99 1.40
C TYR A 212 -2.30 -12.64 2.09
N GLU A 213 -3.31 -11.93 1.61
CA GLU A 213 -3.74 -10.60 2.00
C GLU A 213 -3.98 -10.50 3.49
N GLN A 214 -4.62 -11.49 4.11
CA GLN A 214 -4.86 -11.51 5.56
C GLN A 214 -3.55 -11.48 6.37
N ALA A 215 -2.55 -12.28 5.99
CA ALA A 215 -1.28 -12.31 6.70
C ALA A 215 -0.49 -11.00 6.50
N LYS A 216 -0.56 -10.42 5.30
CA LYS A 216 0.01 -9.11 4.99
C LYS A 216 -0.67 -7.98 5.77
N ALA A 217 -2.00 -8.03 5.89
CA ALA A 217 -2.77 -7.07 6.68
C ALA A 217 -2.42 -7.14 8.17
N ILE A 218 -2.26 -8.34 8.73
CA ILE A 218 -1.80 -8.49 10.13
C ILE A 218 -0.38 -7.95 10.31
N LEU A 219 0.53 -8.20 9.37
CA LEU A 219 1.87 -7.64 9.44
C LEU A 219 1.82 -6.10 9.42
N LEU A 220 1.00 -5.51 8.54
CA LEU A 220 0.83 -4.07 8.46
C LEU A 220 0.19 -3.49 9.73
N ASP A 221 -0.80 -4.16 10.30
CA ASP A 221 -1.44 -3.77 11.56
C ASP A 221 -0.45 -3.77 12.73
N ALA A 222 0.35 -4.83 12.84
CA ALA A 222 1.43 -4.93 13.83
C ALA A 222 2.50 -3.83 13.67
N VAL A 223 2.86 -3.49 12.43
CA VAL A 223 3.79 -2.38 12.14
C VAL A 223 3.15 -1.04 12.50
N ALA A 224 1.87 -0.84 12.18
CA ALA A 224 1.13 0.37 12.51
C ALA A 224 1.05 0.57 14.03
N GLU A 225 0.66 -0.45 14.78
CA GLU A 225 0.55 -0.39 16.25
C GLU A 225 1.89 -0.04 16.91
N ALA A 226 2.98 -0.63 16.44
CA ALA A 226 4.32 -0.36 16.96
C ALA A 226 4.84 1.06 16.64
N ASN A 227 4.22 1.76 15.70
CA ASN A 227 4.56 3.13 15.31
C ASN A 227 3.38 4.07 15.60
N HIS A 228 2.63 3.86 16.69
CA HIS A 228 1.58 4.79 17.16
C HIS A 228 0.48 5.10 16.11
N CYS A 229 0.21 4.15 15.21
CA CYS A 229 -0.82 4.26 14.19
C CYS A 229 -1.95 3.26 14.42
N ARG A 230 -3.02 3.39 13.63
CA ARG A 230 -4.10 2.40 13.50
C ARG A 230 -4.29 2.01 12.05
N SER A 231 -4.52 0.73 11.78
CA SER A 231 -4.72 0.21 10.43
C SER A 231 -6.13 -0.36 10.30
N VAL A 232 -6.85 0.05 9.25
CA VAL A 232 -8.15 -0.51 8.89
C VAL A 232 -8.02 -1.16 7.52
N TRP A 233 -8.08 -2.48 7.48
CA TRP A 233 -7.93 -3.25 6.26
C TRP A 233 -9.23 -3.29 5.45
N ASN A 234 -9.13 -2.94 4.17
CA ASN A 234 -10.21 -3.09 3.21
C ASN A 234 -9.86 -4.18 2.18
N GLU A 235 -10.29 -5.41 2.48
CA GLU A 235 -10.06 -6.59 1.63
C GLU A 235 -10.56 -6.36 0.20
N GLY A 236 -11.73 -5.73 0.06
CA GLY A 236 -12.39 -5.46 -1.22
C GLY A 236 -11.60 -4.54 -2.16
N PHE A 237 -10.61 -3.79 -1.66
CA PHE A 237 -9.84 -2.83 -2.47
C PHE A 237 -8.32 -3.00 -2.39
N CYS A 238 -7.82 -4.09 -1.81
CA CYS A 238 -6.39 -4.41 -1.75
C CYS A 238 -5.51 -3.35 -1.09
N PHE A 239 -6.02 -2.70 -0.05
CA PHE A 239 -5.23 -1.80 0.78
C PHE A 239 -5.71 -1.81 2.23
N SER A 240 -4.86 -1.34 3.13
CA SER A 240 -5.29 -0.86 4.45
C SER A 240 -5.14 0.66 4.49
N THR A 241 -6.09 1.32 5.14
CA THR A 241 -5.95 2.73 5.49
C THR A 241 -5.25 2.80 6.83
N VAL A 242 -4.08 3.43 6.87
CA VAL A 242 -3.34 3.67 8.11
C VAL A 242 -3.58 5.11 8.54
N VAL A 243 -4.01 5.29 9.78
CA VAL A 243 -4.28 6.57 10.42
C VAL A 243 -3.19 6.82 11.46
N GLY A 244 -2.60 8.00 11.43
CA GLY A 244 -1.41 8.32 12.22
C GLY A 244 -0.88 9.71 11.92
N PHE A 245 0.14 10.13 12.64
CA PHE A 245 0.86 11.36 12.33
C PHE A 245 1.88 11.12 11.22
N GLU A 246 2.28 12.18 10.51
CA GLU A 246 3.01 12.03 9.25
C GLU A 246 4.32 11.24 9.36
N ALA A 247 5.15 11.53 10.37
CA ALA A 247 6.40 10.80 10.61
C ALA A 247 6.17 9.32 10.90
N ASP A 248 5.08 9.00 11.61
CA ASP A 248 4.68 7.65 11.97
C ASP A 248 4.16 6.90 10.73
N LEU A 249 3.35 7.55 9.89
CA LEU A 249 2.85 6.99 8.63
C LEU A 249 3.99 6.63 7.66
N GLU A 250 5.00 7.50 7.53
CA GLU A 250 6.17 7.21 6.71
C GLU A 250 7.01 6.06 7.28
N ALA A 251 7.16 5.99 8.60
CA ALA A 251 7.84 4.88 9.26
C ALA A 251 7.13 3.54 8.99
N VAL A 252 5.78 3.52 9.08
CA VAL A 252 4.96 2.36 8.78
C VAL A 252 5.14 1.90 7.33
N GLU A 253 5.03 2.80 6.35
CA GLU A 253 5.16 2.46 4.93
C GLU A 253 6.54 1.86 4.62
N LEU A 254 7.61 2.47 5.14
CA LEU A 254 8.98 1.99 4.96
C LEU A 254 9.22 0.64 5.63
N LEU A 255 8.83 0.49 6.89
CA LEU A 255 9.06 -0.75 7.64
C LEU A 255 8.25 -1.90 7.07
N TYR A 256 6.96 -1.69 6.79
CA TYR A 256 6.09 -2.72 6.23
C TYR A 256 6.63 -3.23 4.89
N THR A 257 7.04 -2.33 3.99
CA THR A 257 7.62 -2.70 2.69
C THR A 257 8.87 -3.55 2.88
N SER A 258 9.77 -3.13 3.77
CA SER A 258 11.01 -3.88 4.06
C SER A 258 10.73 -5.26 4.66
N LEU A 259 9.86 -5.34 5.68
CA LEU A 259 9.49 -6.61 6.31
C LEU A 259 8.77 -7.56 5.35
N LEU A 260 7.96 -7.04 4.42
CA LEU A 260 7.30 -7.87 3.42
C LEU A 260 8.31 -8.49 2.44
N ILE A 261 9.31 -7.72 1.99
CA ILE A 261 10.43 -8.22 1.16
C ILE A 261 11.22 -9.29 1.92
N GLN A 262 11.50 -9.05 3.21
CA GLN A 262 12.19 -10.02 4.06
C GLN A 262 11.38 -11.32 4.23
N ALA A 263 10.07 -11.21 4.49
CA ALA A 263 9.17 -12.35 4.62
C ALA A 263 9.14 -13.19 3.34
N GLN A 264 9.02 -12.55 2.18
CA GLN A 264 9.01 -13.22 0.87
C GLN A 264 10.35 -13.91 0.58
N THR A 265 11.47 -13.25 0.89
CA THR A 265 12.82 -13.80 0.71
C THR A 265 13.03 -15.02 1.62
N ALA A 266 12.65 -14.91 2.89
CA ALA A 266 12.76 -16.01 3.86
C ALA A 266 11.88 -17.20 3.47
N MET A 267 10.64 -16.95 3.04
CA MET A 267 9.72 -17.97 2.55
C MET A 267 10.29 -18.68 1.32
N SER A 268 10.84 -17.95 0.34
CA SER A 268 11.45 -18.55 -0.85
C SER A 268 12.64 -19.48 -0.51
N ARG A 269 13.47 -19.09 0.46
CA ARG A 269 14.58 -19.91 0.97
C ARG A 269 14.06 -21.18 1.66
N ALA A 270 13.08 -21.03 2.55
CA ALA A 270 12.40 -22.15 3.22
C ALA A 270 11.82 -23.15 2.22
N GLU A 271 11.09 -22.67 1.20
CA GLU A 271 10.54 -23.51 0.15
C GLU A 271 11.61 -24.23 -0.69
N THR A 272 12.78 -23.62 -0.87
CA THR A 272 13.89 -24.25 -1.58
C THR A 272 14.47 -25.40 -0.76
N ALA A 273 14.63 -25.22 0.55
CA ALA A 273 15.05 -26.28 1.47
C ALA A 273 14.03 -27.43 1.54
N GLN A 274 12.72 -27.11 1.61
CA GLN A 274 11.67 -28.13 1.60
C GLN A 274 11.68 -28.97 0.32
N ARG A 275 11.89 -28.34 -0.85
CA ARG A 275 12.03 -29.07 -2.11
C ARG A 275 13.25 -29.99 -2.13
N ALA A 276 14.38 -29.54 -1.60
CA ALA A 276 15.58 -30.37 -1.48
C ALA A 276 15.34 -31.61 -0.58
N SER A 277 14.43 -31.50 0.40
CA SER A 277 13.97 -32.62 1.23
C SER A 277 12.85 -33.48 0.61
N GLY A 278 12.48 -33.23 -0.65
CA GLY A 278 11.43 -33.99 -1.35
C GLY A 278 9.99 -33.56 -1.04
N ARG A 279 9.78 -32.49 -0.25
CA ARG A 279 8.45 -31.97 0.06
C ARG A 279 7.91 -31.08 -1.06
N LYS A 280 6.59 -31.15 -1.29
CA LYS A 280 5.89 -30.32 -2.28
C LYS A 280 5.55 -28.94 -1.71
N ARG A 281 5.60 -27.94 -2.59
CA ARG A 281 5.24 -26.55 -2.28
C ARG A 281 3.71 -26.44 -2.11
N THR A 282 3.22 -26.19 -0.90
CA THR A 282 1.77 -26.11 -0.64
C THR A 282 1.31 -24.67 -0.38
N LYS A 283 0.04 -24.39 -0.72
CA LYS A 283 -0.61 -23.11 -0.38
C LYS A 283 -0.73 -22.94 1.13
N THR A 284 -1.01 -24.03 1.85
CA THR A 284 -1.18 -24.07 3.31
C THR A 284 0.13 -23.76 4.05
N PHE A 285 1.27 -24.23 3.53
CA PHE A 285 2.59 -23.89 4.06
C PHE A 285 2.83 -22.38 3.99
N ARG A 286 2.71 -21.76 2.81
CA ARG A 286 2.96 -20.31 2.64
C ARG A 286 2.03 -19.45 3.48
N GLN A 287 0.76 -19.84 3.57
CA GLN A 287 -0.23 -19.14 4.39
C GLN A 287 0.15 -19.20 5.87
N SER A 288 0.49 -20.39 6.37
CA SER A 288 0.90 -20.57 7.77
C SER A 288 2.24 -19.89 8.07
N PHE A 289 3.18 -19.91 7.11
CA PHE A 289 4.46 -19.22 7.19
C PHE A 289 4.30 -17.71 7.34
N LEU A 290 3.55 -17.06 6.44
CA LEU A 290 3.35 -15.62 6.48
C LEU A 290 2.55 -15.19 7.73
N ALA A 291 1.56 -15.98 8.14
CA ALA A 291 0.80 -15.73 9.36
C ALA A 291 1.70 -15.77 10.61
N ALA A 292 2.55 -16.79 10.71
CA ALA A 292 3.49 -16.94 11.82
C ALA A 292 4.55 -15.83 11.83
N TYR A 293 5.10 -15.49 10.66
CA TYR A 293 6.04 -14.38 10.50
C TYR A 293 5.42 -13.06 10.99
N ALA A 294 4.19 -12.75 10.54
CA ALA A 294 3.47 -11.55 10.94
C ALA A 294 3.21 -11.49 12.45
N HIS A 295 2.69 -12.58 13.04
CA HIS A 295 2.40 -12.65 14.46
C HIS A 295 3.67 -12.49 15.32
N ARG A 296 4.75 -13.16 14.93
CA ARG A 296 6.03 -13.09 15.64
C ARG A 296 6.66 -11.70 15.50
N MET A 297 6.61 -11.08 14.32
CA MET A 297 7.04 -9.70 14.13
C MET A 297 6.28 -8.72 15.02
N GLY A 298 4.95 -8.83 15.11
CA GLY A 298 4.16 -7.94 15.97
C GLY A 298 4.54 -8.04 17.44
N THR A 299 4.71 -9.25 17.96
CA THR A 299 5.17 -9.46 19.35
C THR A 299 6.48 -8.72 19.62
N ARG A 300 7.42 -8.83 18.66
CA ARG A 300 8.76 -8.25 18.79
C ARG A 300 8.79 -6.75 18.66
N LEU A 301 8.01 -6.19 17.73
CA LEU A 301 7.88 -4.74 17.57
C LEU A 301 7.26 -4.12 18.83
N ALA A 302 6.26 -4.78 19.43
CA ALA A 302 5.67 -4.35 20.69
C ALA A 302 6.65 -4.42 21.89
N GLU A 303 7.52 -5.43 21.94
CA GLU A 303 8.62 -5.51 22.93
C GLU A 303 9.66 -4.40 22.75
N ALA A 304 10.08 -4.13 21.51
CA ALA A 304 11.05 -3.09 21.19
C ALA A 304 10.51 -1.69 21.55
N THR A 305 9.24 -1.42 21.26
CA THR A 305 8.60 -0.13 21.54
C THR A 305 8.54 0.15 23.04
N ARG A 306 8.16 -0.85 23.86
CA ARG A 306 8.07 -0.70 25.33
C ARG A 306 9.41 -0.40 26.02
N THR A 307 10.52 -0.83 25.44
CA THR A 307 11.86 -0.69 26.06
C THR A 307 12.58 0.60 25.66
N GLN A 308 12.18 1.23 24.55
CA GLN A 308 12.88 2.38 23.98
C GLN A 308 12.34 3.74 24.43
N ILE A 309 11.12 3.79 24.99
CA ILE A 309 10.44 5.04 25.32
C ILE A 309 10.65 5.39 26.80
N PRO A 310 11.32 6.52 27.12
CA PRO A 310 11.42 7.02 28.49
C PRO A 310 10.05 7.33 29.11
N GLU A 311 9.86 7.01 30.41
CA GLU A 311 8.58 7.19 31.10
C GLU A 311 8.04 8.63 31.04
N ASN A 312 8.93 9.63 31.02
CA ASN A 312 8.55 11.04 30.97
C ASN A 312 7.94 11.48 29.62
N LEU A 313 8.04 10.65 28.57
CA LEU A 313 7.50 10.94 27.24
C LEU A 313 6.15 10.23 26.98
N LEU A 314 5.75 9.30 27.86
CA LEU A 314 4.49 8.57 27.75
C LEU A 314 3.24 9.46 27.70
N PRO A 315 3.13 10.60 28.42
CA PRO A 315 1.93 11.44 28.33
C PRO A 315 1.71 12.07 26.95
N VAL A 316 2.79 12.46 26.28
CA VAL A 316 2.72 13.06 24.93
C VAL A 316 2.26 12.02 23.92
N LEU A 317 2.82 10.82 23.98
CA LEU A 317 2.43 9.71 23.12
C LEU A 317 1.01 9.24 23.38
N ALA A 318 0.59 9.16 24.65
CA ALA A 318 -0.79 8.81 25.00
C ALA A 318 -1.81 9.82 24.44
N THR A 319 -1.46 11.11 24.41
CA THR A 319 -2.30 12.14 23.79
C THR A 319 -2.42 11.94 22.28
N ARG A 320 -1.31 11.58 21.60
CA ARG A 320 -1.32 11.25 20.17
C ARG A 320 -2.12 9.98 19.89
N ASP A 321 -1.96 8.94 20.70
CA ASP A 321 -2.71 7.69 20.56
C ASP A 321 -4.22 7.93 20.65
N VAL A 322 -4.69 8.78 21.59
CA VAL A 322 -6.10 9.18 21.68
C VAL A 322 -6.55 9.93 20.42
N ALA A 323 -5.74 10.86 19.92
CA ALA A 323 -6.06 11.59 18.70
C ALA A 323 -6.19 10.64 17.49
N VAL A 324 -5.27 9.68 17.35
CA VAL A 324 -5.29 8.68 16.28
C VAL A 324 -6.51 7.77 16.40
N VAL A 325 -6.86 7.31 17.59
CA VAL A 325 -8.07 6.50 17.82
C VAL A 325 -9.32 7.27 17.41
N ASN A 326 -9.48 8.52 17.89
CA ASN A 326 -10.62 9.35 17.52
C ASN A 326 -10.72 9.57 16.00
N ALA A 327 -9.60 9.91 15.35
CA ALA A 327 -9.56 10.08 13.89
C ALA A 327 -9.88 8.77 13.14
N THR A 328 -9.50 7.62 13.69
CA THR A 328 -9.82 6.31 13.11
C THR A 328 -11.31 6.01 13.23
N ASP A 329 -11.90 6.26 14.39
CA ASP A 329 -13.33 6.04 14.66
C ASP A 329 -14.22 6.98 13.81
N ASP A 330 -13.77 8.21 13.58
CA ASP A 330 -14.44 9.18 12.70
C ASP A 330 -14.41 8.73 11.23
N LEU A 331 -13.25 8.25 10.75
CA LEU A 331 -13.09 7.76 9.37
C LEU A 331 -13.80 6.41 9.14
N PHE A 332 -13.85 5.57 10.17
CA PHE A 332 -14.34 4.19 10.10
C PHE A 332 -15.27 3.87 11.28
N PRO A 333 -16.48 4.45 11.31
CA PRO A 333 -17.43 4.22 12.40
C PRO A 333 -17.94 2.78 12.49
N HIS A 334 -17.71 1.99 11.43
CA HIS A 334 -18.12 0.60 11.33
C HIS A 334 -16.94 -0.26 10.90
N THR A 335 -16.30 -0.90 11.88
CA THR A 335 -15.24 -1.89 11.66
C THR A 335 -15.66 -3.24 12.25
N VAL A 336 -15.12 -4.32 11.68
CA VAL A 336 -15.29 -5.68 12.19
C VAL A 336 -13.92 -6.31 12.40
N SER A 337 -13.79 -7.08 13.47
CA SER A 337 -12.57 -7.88 13.68
C SER A 337 -12.68 -9.19 12.91
N THR A 338 -11.69 -9.46 12.07
CA THR A 338 -11.57 -10.71 11.31
C THR A 338 -10.49 -11.58 11.93
N ARG A 339 -10.84 -12.82 12.27
CA ARG A 339 -9.86 -13.82 12.72
C ARG A 339 -9.20 -14.48 11.51
N LEU A 340 -7.89 -14.70 11.60
CA LEU A 340 -7.17 -15.43 10.56
C LEU A 340 -7.65 -16.90 10.53
N ARG A 341 -7.96 -17.41 9.35
CA ARG A 341 -8.43 -18.79 9.12
C ARG A 341 -7.43 -19.56 8.27
N GLY A 342 -7.48 -20.89 8.32
CA GLY A 342 -6.71 -21.75 7.42
C GLY A 342 -5.21 -21.86 7.75
N ILE A 343 -4.82 -21.57 9.00
CA ILE A 343 -3.49 -21.88 9.52
C ILE A 343 -3.50 -23.32 10.00
N THR A 344 -2.99 -24.23 9.18
CA THR A 344 -3.03 -25.67 9.48
C THR A 344 -1.70 -26.37 9.25
N ASP A 345 -0.69 -25.66 8.75
CA ASP A 345 0.61 -26.24 8.42
C ASP A 345 1.63 -25.91 9.50
N GLU A 346 1.96 -26.90 10.33
CA GLU A 346 2.87 -26.76 11.47
C GLU A 346 4.29 -26.36 11.02
N ALA A 347 4.81 -26.98 9.96
CA ALA A 347 6.13 -26.64 9.43
C ALA A 347 6.16 -25.19 8.93
N GLY A 348 5.10 -24.75 8.23
CA GLY A 348 4.92 -23.35 7.84
C GLY A 348 4.95 -22.43 9.06
N TRP A 349 4.21 -22.76 10.11
CA TRP A 349 4.17 -21.96 11.33
C TRP A 349 5.54 -21.83 12.01
N VAL A 350 6.25 -22.95 12.18
CA VAL A 350 7.57 -22.98 12.82
C VAL A 350 8.59 -22.19 11.98
N GLU A 351 8.72 -22.52 10.69
CA GLU A 351 9.70 -21.89 9.81
C GLU A 351 9.44 -20.38 9.64
N GLY A 352 8.16 -19.97 9.63
CA GLY A 352 7.74 -18.56 9.59
C GLY A 352 8.08 -17.81 10.89
N SER A 353 7.84 -18.43 12.05
CA SER A 353 8.22 -17.87 13.35
C SER A 353 9.73 -17.71 13.47
N GLU A 354 10.50 -18.73 13.08
CA GLU A 354 11.96 -18.67 13.10
C GLU A 354 12.51 -17.64 12.09
N ALA A 355 11.87 -17.50 10.93
CA ALA A 355 12.23 -16.46 9.96
C ALA A 355 12.04 -15.07 10.56
N ALA A 356 10.98 -14.86 11.32
CA ALA A 356 10.79 -13.64 12.07
C ALA A 356 11.82 -13.51 13.22
N ASP A 357 12.21 -14.59 13.90
CA ASP A 357 13.27 -14.53 14.90
C ASP A 357 14.63 -14.10 14.33
N ARG A 358 14.94 -14.54 13.10
CA ARG A 358 16.11 -14.13 12.32
C ARG A 358 15.99 -12.75 11.67
N ALA A 359 14.85 -12.08 11.78
CA ALA A 359 14.65 -10.73 11.28
C ALA A 359 14.82 -9.68 12.40
N ARG A 360 15.73 -9.93 13.36
CA ARG A 360 15.80 -9.21 14.63
C ARG A 360 15.72 -7.68 14.53
N VAL A 361 14.63 -7.15 15.08
CA VAL A 361 14.53 -5.82 15.71
C VAL A 361 15.15 -5.95 17.11
N GLY A 362 16.17 -5.16 17.40
CA GLY A 362 17.22 -5.51 18.35
C GLY A 362 16.86 -5.40 19.84
N ASP A 363 17.45 -6.31 20.63
CA ASP A 363 17.83 -6.07 22.02
C ASP A 363 19.37 -6.13 22.07
N ARG A 364 20.02 -5.02 22.44
CA ARG A 364 21.38 -5.03 22.98
C ARG A 364 21.36 -4.27 24.29
N ARG A 365 21.31 -5.03 25.38
CA ARG A 365 21.85 -4.63 26.68
C ARG A 365 23.19 -3.93 26.48
N GLY A 366 23.31 -2.76 27.09
CA GLY A 366 24.50 -1.92 27.05
C GLY A 366 25.74 -2.74 27.39
N LEU A 367 26.79 -2.53 26.59
CA LEU A 367 28.14 -2.83 27.03
C LEU A 367 28.47 -1.82 28.15
N PRO A 368 28.96 -2.25 29.33
CA PRO A 368 29.54 -1.33 30.29
C PRO A 368 30.74 -0.64 29.63
N GLY A 369 30.79 0.69 29.76
CA GLY A 369 31.94 1.47 29.32
C GLY A 369 33.14 1.28 30.24
N ALA A 370 34.31 1.44 29.62
CA ALA A 370 35.67 1.53 30.17
C ALA A 370 36.29 0.22 30.70
#